data_AF-A0A9N9NL13-F1
#
_entry.id   AF-A0A9N9NL13-F1
#
_cell.length_a   1.000
_cell.length_b   1.000
_cell.length_c   1.000
_cell.angle_alpha   90.00
_cell.angle_beta   90.00
_cell.angle_gamma   90.00
#
_symmetry.space_group_name_H-M   'P 1'
#
loop_
_entity.id
_entity.type
_entity.pdbx_description
1 polymer ?
#
loop_
_entity_poly.entity_id
_entity_poly.type
_entity_poly.pdbx_seq_one_letter_code
_entity_poly.pdbx_strand_id
1 'polypeptide(L)' 'MASTNTINNGIADDSSNPVASYTVSDLLTKTSSLVDTCDYELALQFARRALSMDDKNVGVLEILGTVEIEMGMLDEAKE' A
#
# COMPACT_ATOMS: atom_id res chain seq x y z
N MET A 1 -12.71 -9.96 -33.83
CA MET A 1 -12.92 -9.01 -32.73
C MET A 1 -12.42 -9.68 -31.45
N ALA A 2 -11.47 -9.01 -30.80
CA ALA A 2 -10.92 -9.20 -29.46
C ALA A 2 -10.69 -10.63 -28.93
N SER A 3 -9.41 -11.04 -28.96
CA SER A 3 -8.82 -12.09 -28.13
C SER A 3 -9.04 -11.79 -26.64
N THR A 4 -9.58 -12.74 -25.88
CA THR A 4 -9.66 -12.65 -24.42
C THR A 4 -8.32 -13.05 -23.82
N ASN A 5 -7.58 -12.06 -23.31
CA ASN A 5 -6.34 -12.26 -22.59
C ASN A 5 -6.64 -12.77 -21.17
N THR A 6 -6.36 -14.05 -20.92
CA THR A 6 -6.44 -14.68 -19.61
C THR A 6 -5.35 -14.11 -18.71
N ILE A 7 -5.75 -13.31 -17.71
CA ILE A 7 -4.89 -12.92 -16.59
C ILE A 7 -4.95 -14.06 -15.57
N ASN A 8 -3.84 -14.72 -15.31
CA ASN A 8 -3.66 -15.61 -14.15
C ASN A 8 -2.17 -15.77 -13.85
N ASN A 9 -1.58 -14.75 -13.23
CA ASN A 9 -0.33 -14.92 -12.47
C ASN A 9 -0.68 -15.41 -11.07
N GLY A 10 -1.06 -16.69 -10.99
CA GLY A 10 -1.01 -17.43 -9.74
C GLY A 10 0.41 -17.94 -9.56
N ILE A 11 1.19 -17.26 -8.71
CA ILE A 11 2.43 -17.80 -8.18
C ILE A 11 2.11 -18.22 -6.75
N ALA A 12 1.85 -19.51 -6.59
CA ALA A 12 1.76 -20.17 -5.31
C ALA A 12 3.17 -20.22 -4.69
N ASP A 13 3.34 -19.55 -3.56
CA ASP A 13 4.42 -19.80 -2.61
C ASP A 13 3.82 -20.53 -1.40
N ASP A 14 4.09 -21.84 -1.36
CA ASP A 14 3.84 -22.73 -0.23
C ASP A 14 5.06 -22.70 0.70
N SER A 15 4.90 -22.13 1.89
CA SER A 15 5.80 -22.34 3.04
C SER A 15 5.04 -22.15 4.35
N SER A 16 5.03 -23.24 5.11
CA SER A 16 4.25 -23.49 6.33
C SER A 16 4.62 -22.63 7.55
N ASN A 17 4.00 -21.46 7.63
CA ASN A 17 3.67 -20.64 8.82
C ASN A 17 2.61 -19.66 8.30
N PRO A 18 1.45 -19.36 8.93
CA PRO A 18 0.62 -18.26 8.45
C PRO A 18 1.30 -16.93 8.82
N VAL A 19 2.48 -16.67 8.25
CA VAL A 19 2.98 -15.32 8.05
C VAL A 19 1.90 -14.66 7.22
N ALA A 20 1.04 -13.88 7.88
CA ALA A 20 -0.04 -13.16 7.23
C ALA A 20 0.54 -12.44 6.01
N SER A 21 0.29 -12.96 4.81
CA SER A 21 0.76 -12.35 3.58
C SER A 21 -0.27 -11.30 3.19
N TYR A 22 0.04 -10.05 3.46
CA TYR A 22 -0.76 -8.92 3.02
C TYR A 22 -0.35 -8.54 1.60
N THR A 23 -1.33 -8.17 0.78
CA THR A 23 -1.09 -7.54 -0.52
C THR A 23 -0.96 -6.03 -0.38
N VAL A 24 -0.45 -5.35 -1.40
CA VAL A 24 -0.43 -3.88 -1.46
C VAL A 24 -1.84 -3.30 -1.28
N SER A 25 -2.86 -3.96 -1.85
CA SER A 25 -4.27 -3.55 -1.72
C SER A 25 -4.79 -3.65 -0.28
N ASP A 26 -4.38 -4.69 0.46
CA ASP A 26 -4.77 -4.84 1.88
C ASP A 26 -4.18 -3.72 2.73
N LEU A 27 -2.90 -3.39 2.48
CA LEU A 27 -2.20 -2.31 3.19
C LEU A 27 -2.80 -0.94 2.85
N LEU A 28 -3.15 -0.69 1.58
CA LEU A 28 -3.83 0.53 1.17
C LEU A 28 -5.18 0.69 1.85
N THR A 29 -5.99 -0.37 1.84
CA THR A 29 -7.31 -0.37 2.51
C THR A 29 -7.15 -0.04 4.00
N LYS A 30 -6.17 -0.66 4.66
CA LYS A 30 -5.89 -0.39 6.08
C LYS A 30 -5.39 1.03 6.31
N THR A 31 -4.50 1.53 5.46
CA THR A 31 -3.97 2.90 5.53
C THR A 31 -5.09 3.92 5.41
N SER A 32 -6.00 3.75 4.44
CA SER A 32 -7.17 4.61 4.26
C SER A 32 -8.04 4.65 5.51
N SER A 33 -8.34 3.49 6.10
CA SER A 33 -9.13 3.45 7.34
C SER A 33 -8.43 4.16 8.50
N LEU A 34 -7.09 4.12 8.56
CA LEU A 34 -6.33 4.80 9.61
C LEU A 34 -6.33 6.32 9.40
N VAL A 35 -6.17 6.77 8.15
CA VAL A 35 -6.32 8.18 7.75
C VAL A 35 -7.71 8.71 8.12
N ASP A 36 -8.78 7.95 7.84
CA ASP A 36 -10.16 8.33 8.22
C ASP A 36 -10.34 8.50 9.73
N THR A 37 -9.53 7.80 10.53
CA THR A 37 -9.51 7.89 12.00
C THR A 37 -8.44 8.84 12.55
N CYS A 38 -7.72 9.54 11.68
CA CYS A 38 -6.59 10.40 12.00
C CYS A 38 -5.43 9.70 12.73
N ASP A 39 -5.30 8.37 12.60
CA ASP A 39 -4.19 7.59 13.15
C ASP A 39 -3.02 7.58 12.16
N TYR A 40 -2.41 8.75 11.99
CA TYR A 40 -1.42 8.99 10.94
C TYR A 40 -0.08 8.30 11.19
N GLU A 41 0.33 8.13 12.46
CA GLU A 41 1.58 7.43 12.79
C GLU A 41 1.52 5.96 12.38
N LEU A 42 0.38 5.29 12.60
CA LEU A 42 0.20 3.92 12.16
C LEU A 42 -0.04 3.86 10.65
N ALA A 43 -0.81 4.81 10.08
CA ALA A 43 -1.00 4.91 8.63
C ALA A 43 0.33 5.01 7.89
N LEU A 44 1.29 5.79 8.40
CA LEU A 44 2.62 5.95 7.83
C LEU A 44 3.38 4.62 7.74
N GLN A 45 3.28 3.78 8.77
CA GLN A 45 3.92 2.47 8.79
C GLN A 45 3.33 1.53 7.72
N PHE A 46 2.01 1.52 7.57
CA PHE A 46 1.33 0.73 6.54
C PHE A 46 1.63 1.24 5.13
N ALA A 47 1.61 2.56 4.91
CA ALA A 47 1.94 3.19 3.64
C ALA A 47 3.39 2.91 3.22
N ARG A 48 4.37 3.04 4.13
CA ARG A 48 5.78 2.72 3.87
C ARG A 48 5.98 1.23 3.59
N ARG A 49 5.22 0.35 4.26
CA ARG A 49 5.25 -1.09 3.95
C ARG A 49 4.72 -1.35 2.53
N ALA A 50 3.62 -0.71 2.15
CA ALA A 50 3.07 -0.81 0.80
C ALA A 50 4.06 -0.29 -0.25
N LEU A 51 4.73 0.82 0.02
CA LEU A 51 5.75 1.41 -0.88
C LEU A 51 6.94 0.48 -1.06
N SER A 52 7.39 -0.19 0.02
CA SER A 52 8.48 -1.17 -0.06
C SER A 52 8.13 -2.40 -0.90
N MET A 53 6.84 -2.67 -1.13
CA MET A 53 6.35 -3.79 -1.93
C MET A 53 6.11 -3.41 -3.39
N ASP A 54 5.67 -2.18 -3.65
CA ASP A 54 5.43 -1.63 -4.98
C ASP A 54 5.67 -0.11 -4.97
N ASP A 55 6.87 0.30 -5.35
CA ASP A 55 7.34 1.69 -5.33
C ASP A 55 6.76 2.56 -6.45
N LYS A 56 6.06 1.95 -7.40
CA LYS A 56 5.42 2.64 -8.55
C LYS A 56 3.90 2.66 -8.46
N ASN A 57 3.35 2.15 -7.37
CA ASN A 57 1.91 2.15 -7.16
C ASN A 57 1.42 3.56 -6.87
N VAL A 58 0.68 4.14 -7.83
CA VAL A 58 0.15 5.51 -7.69
C VAL A 58 -0.71 5.68 -6.43
N GLY A 59 -1.51 4.67 -6.07
CA GLY A 59 -2.35 4.74 -4.88
C GLY A 59 -1.54 4.77 -3.58
N VAL A 60 -0.38 4.10 -3.55
CA VAL A 60 0.53 4.12 -2.40
C VAL A 60 1.20 5.49 -2.28
N LEU A 61 1.69 6.03 -3.39
CA LEU A 61 2.31 7.36 -3.42
C LEU A 61 1.32 8.44 -2.98
N GLU A 62 0.08 8.40 -3.49
CA GLU A 62 -0.97 9.35 -3.15
C GLU A 62 -1.30 9.34 -1.65
N ILE A 63 -1.54 8.15 -1.08
CA ILE A 63 -1.91 8.06 0.33
C ILE A 63 -0.73 8.32 1.27
N LEU A 64 0.49 7.94 0.89
CA LEU A 64 1.69 8.24 1.66
C LEU A 64 1.91 9.76 1.71
N GLY A 65 1.83 10.45 0.57
CA GLY A 65 1.93 11.91 0.53
C GLY A 65 0.84 12.60 1.36
N THR A 66 -0.39 12.06 1.36
CA THR A 66 -1.47 12.54 2.25
C THR A 66 -1.08 12.40 3.72
N VAL A 67 -0.62 11.21 4.13
CA VAL A 67 -0.19 10.97 5.52
C VAL A 67 0.98 11.88 5.91
N GLU A 68 1.97 12.07 5.03
CA GLU A 68 3.14 12.91 5.29
C GLU A 68 2.77 14.39 5.41
N ILE A 69 1.83 14.89 4.59
CA ILE A 69 1.29 16.26 4.74
C ILE A 69 0.61 16.45 6.10
N GLU A 70 -0.27 15.52 6.50
CA GLU A 70 -0.98 15.58 7.79
C GLU A 70 -0.03 15.52 8.99
N MET A 71 1.11 14.83 8.84
CA MET A 71 2.18 14.77 9.83
C MET A 71 3.16 15.95 9.78
N GLY A 72 3.04 16.87 8.80
CA GLY A 72 3.95 17.99 8.61
C GLY A 72 5.31 17.62 8.01
N MET A 73 5.44 16.41 7.45
CA MET A 73 6.61 15.86 6.76
C MET A 73 6.66 16.35 5.31
N LEU A 74 6.74 17.67 5.11
CA LEU A 74 6.59 18.29 3.79
C LEU A 74 7.77 18.02 2.85
N ASP A 75 8.96 17.77 3.40
CA ASP A 75 10.14 17.46 2.59
C ASP A 75 9.99 16.08 1.96
N GLU A 76 9.50 15.10 2.72
CA GLU A 76 9.19 13.75 2.27
C GLU A 76 8.02 13.73 1.29
N ALA A 77 6.92 14.43 1.61
CA ALA A 77 5.72 14.44 0.78
C ALA A 77 5.92 15.04 -0.63
N LYS A 78 6.99 15.80 -0.84
CA LYS A 78 7.31 16.50 -2.10
C LYS A 78 8.12 15.62 -3.07
N GLU A 79 8.78 14.58 -2.58
CA GLU A 79 9.62 13.68 -3.40
C GLU A 79 8.78 12.69 -4.23
#